data_AF-A0A934XPZ1-F1
#
_entry.id   AF-A0A934XPZ1-F1
#
_cell.length_a   1.000
_cell.length_b   1.000
_cell.length_c   1.000
_cell.angle_alpha   90.00
_cell.angle_beta   90.00
_cell.angle_gamma   90.00
#
_symmetry.space_group_name_H-M   'P 1'
#
loop_
_entity.id
_entity.type
_entity.pdbx_description
1 polymer ?
#
loop_
_entity_poly.entity_id
_entity_poly.type
_entity_poly.pdbx_seq_one_letter_code
_entity_poly.pdbx_strand_id
1 'polypeptide(L)'
;MSANDRARADDLFDLLADEVTARLAARATAAAATAAPRVPPPAAPLTPLPPAGEAEPTAEQEAVAQETLAVAMPVTATGASHLIRRLALGLLVIIVLINLPLNRHGASLARALPGSAALVIRDGLVVKEADKDTIYVFRDEQFHWISSLDAFEHFSYRWQQVHVVEPGFMAGFELGAPIHVLLKCQESPHIYRLENDRKRWIVDIASFEAEGHVWDDVRFVACDYLRNIPDGETIPPGRGPAPQP
;
A
#
# COMPACT_ATOMS: atom_id res chain seq x y z
N MET A 1 40.34 -31.02 -3.77
CA MET A 1 41.03 -29.74 -3.48
C MET A 1 42.46 -30.05 -3.13
N SER A 2 43.40 -29.52 -3.91
CA SER A 2 44.83 -29.54 -3.62
C SER A 2 45.15 -28.60 -2.44
N ALA A 3 46.28 -28.79 -1.78
CA ALA A 3 46.75 -27.85 -0.75
C ALA A 3 46.94 -26.43 -1.31
N ASN A 4 47.31 -26.34 -2.59
CA ASN A 4 47.48 -25.07 -3.32
C ASN A 4 46.15 -24.35 -3.60
N ASP A 5 45.02 -25.07 -3.62
CA ASP A 5 43.69 -24.48 -3.81
C ASP A 5 43.17 -23.86 -2.52
N ARG A 6 43.55 -24.42 -1.36
CA ARG A 6 43.20 -23.87 -0.03
C ARG A 6 43.95 -22.57 0.24
N ALA A 7 45.27 -22.56 0.08
CA ALA A 7 46.07 -21.34 0.27
C ALA A 7 45.55 -20.15 -0.56
N ARG A 8 45.18 -20.38 -1.82
CA ARG A 8 44.57 -19.34 -2.68
C ARG A 8 43.18 -18.89 -2.26
N ALA A 9 42.40 -19.76 -1.61
CA ALA A 9 41.11 -19.39 -1.05
C ALA A 9 41.30 -18.54 0.21
N ASP A 10 42.22 -18.94 1.09
CA ASP A 10 42.59 -18.23 2.31
C ASP A 10 43.12 -16.81 1.97
N ASP A 11 44.07 -16.69 1.04
CA ASP A 11 44.57 -15.40 0.51
C ASP A 11 43.43 -14.50 -0.02
N LEU A 12 42.42 -15.08 -0.67
CA LEU A 12 41.28 -14.33 -1.21
C LEU A 12 40.32 -13.88 -0.10
N PHE A 13 40.12 -14.68 0.95
CA PHE A 13 39.29 -14.30 2.10
C PHE A 13 39.92 -13.16 2.90
N ASP A 14 41.25 -13.16 3.09
CA ASP A 14 41.96 -12.09 3.77
C ASP A 14 41.84 -10.75 3.00
N LEU A 15 42.03 -10.77 1.67
CA LEU A 15 41.85 -9.59 0.81
C LEU A 15 40.41 -9.04 0.86
N LEU A 16 39.40 -9.91 0.99
CA LEU A 16 38.00 -9.49 1.14
C LEU A 16 37.71 -8.91 2.52
N ALA A 17 38.32 -9.45 3.58
CA ALA A 17 38.18 -8.95 4.94
C ALA A 17 38.75 -7.53 5.10
N ASP A 18 39.91 -7.26 4.48
CA ASP A 18 40.53 -5.92 4.48
C ASP A 18 39.67 -4.89 3.75
N GLU A 19 39.16 -5.20 2.55
CA GLU A 19 38.30 -4.29 1.78
C GLU A 19 36.98 -3.98 2.50
N VAL A 20 36.36 -4.97 3.17
CA VAL A 20 35.16 -4.75 3.98
C VAL A 20 35.47 -3.84 5.17
N THR A 21 36.60 -4.06 5.85
CA THR A 21 37.04 -3.26 7.00
C THR A 21 37.31 -1.80 6.57
N ALA A 22 37.98 -1.59 5.43
CA ALA A 22 38.21 -0.27 4.85
C ALA A 22 36.90 0.46 4.53
N ARG A 23 35.91 -0.22 3.94
CA ARG A 23 34.59 0.38 3.64
C ARG A 23 33.78 0.72 4.88
N LEU A 24 33.87 -0.09 5.94
CA LEU A 24 33.23 0.20 7.22
C LEU A 24 33.86 1.43 7.90
N ALA A 25 35.19 1.55 7.89
CA ALA A 25 35.89 2.73 8.37
C ALA A 25 35.49 4.00 7.60
N ALA A 26 35.44 3.94 6.26
CA ALA A 26 35.02 5.05 5.42
C ALA A 26 33.56 5.48 5.70
N ARG A 27 32.64 4.52 5.91
CA ARG A 27 31.26 4.80 6.31
C ARG A 27 31.17 5.43 7.71
N ALA A 28 31.97 4.96 8.67
CA ALA A 28 32.02 5.54 10.02
C ALA A 28 32.49 7.01 9.98
N THR A 29 33.52 7.34 9.18
CA THR A 29 33.96 8.73 9.01
C THR A 29 32.92 9.61 8.32
N ALA A 30 32.20 9.10 7.32
CA ALA A 30 31.11 9.83 6.67
C ALA A 30 29.92 10.07 7.61
N ALA A 31 29.57 9.10 8.44
CA ALA A 31 28.53 9.22 9.46
C ALA A 31 28.92 10.29 10.51
N ALA A 32 30.16 10.28 11.00
CA ALA A 32 30.68 11.29 11.92
C ALA A 32 30.66 12.70 11.34
N ALA A 33 31.02 12.87 10.06
CA ALA A 33 30.94 14.16 9.37
C ALA A 33 29.50 14.70 9.21
N THR A 34 28.49 13.83 9.27
CA THR A 34 27.07 14.21 9.18
C THR A 34 26.46 14.57 10.55
N ALA A 35 27.18 14.30 11.66
CA ALA A 35 26.70 14.46 13.03
C ALA A 35 27.03 15.83 13.66
N ALA A 36 27.37 16.85 12.87
CA ALA A 36 27.46 18.22 13.36
C ALA A 36 26.08 18.72 13.85
N PRO A 37 26.00 19.42 14.99
CA PRO A 37 24.71 19.80 15.59
C PRO A 37 23.97 20.80 14.69
N ARG A 38 22.83 20.37 14.14
CA ARG A 38 21.93 21.27 13.40
C ARG A 38 21.26 22.21 14.41
N VAL A 39 21.65 23.48 14.35
CA VAL A 39 20.97 24.57 15.08
C VAL A 39 19.50 24.60 14.60
N PRO A 40 18.50 24.53 15.50
CA PRO A 40 17.10 24.61 15.10
C PRO A 40 16.77 26.02 14.56
N PRO A 41 15.96 26.13 13.49
CA PRO A 41 15.53 27.44 12.99
C PRO A 41 14.63 28.15 14.02
N PRO A 42 14.69 29.49 14.12
CA PRO A 42 13.92 30.23 15.12
C PRO A 42 12.41 30.16 14.84
N ALA A 43 11.62 30.02 15.90
CA ALA A 43 10.17 30.02 15.82
C ALA A 43 9.62 31.38 15.37
N ALA A 44 8.66 31.37 14.45
CA ALA A 44 7.94 32.57 14.04
C ALA A 44 7.01 33.07 15.16
N PRO A 45 6.80 34.40 15.33
CA PRO A 45 6.00 34.93 16.43
C PRO A 45 4.51 34.62 16.30
N LEU A 46 3.89 34.27 17.42
CA LEU A 46 2.44 34.23 17.58
C LEU A 46 1.90 35.66 17.78
N THR A 47 0.91 36.09 16.97
CA THR A 47 0.11 37.30 17.25
C THR A 47 -1.28 36.93 17.81
N PRO A 48 -1.87 37.75 18.73
CA PRO A 48 -2.93 37.28 19.61
C PRO A 48 -4.37 37.63 19.18
N LEU A 49 -5.32 36.86 19.71
CA LEU A 49 -6.76 37.11 19.85
C LEU A 49 -7.08 37.78 21.22
N PRO A 50 -8.35 38.13 21.55
CA PRO A 50 -9.51 38.41 20.69
C PRO A 50 -9.86 39.93 20.80
N PRO A 51 -10.83 40.50 21.57
CA PRO A 51 -12.01 39.98 22.31
C PRO A 51 -13.33 40.08 21.49
N ALA A 52 -14.48 40.16 22.16
CA ALA A 52 -15.83 40.49 21.65
C ALA A 52 -16.56 41.40 22.68
N GLY A 53 -17.67 42.07 22.32
CA GLY A 53 -18.55 42.72 23.31
C GLY A 53 -19.53 43.79 22.79
N GLU A 54 -20.82 43.48 22.95
CA GLU A 54 -21.99 44.33 23.28
C GLU A 54 -22.49 45.55 22.47
N ALA A 55 -23.83 45.72 22.63
CA ALA A 55 -24.71 46.88 22.47
C ALA A 55 -25.01 47.41 21.06
N GLU A 56 -26.23 47.80 20.68
CA GLU A 56 -27.65 47.51 21.03
C GLU A 56 -28.48 48.46 20.08
N PRO A 57 -29.81 48.32 19.94
CA PRO A 57 -30.58 49.00 18.89
C PRO A 57 -31.26 50.31 19.34
N THR A 58 -31.90 51.05 18.42
CA THR A 58 -33.32 51.53 18.48
C THR A 58 -33.59 52.61 17.40
N ALA A 59 -34.87 52.87 17.12
CA ALA A 59 -35.43 53.58 15.96
C ALA A 59 -35.68 55.10 16.16
N GLU A 60 -36.34 55.70 15.15
CA GLU A 60 -37.07 56.99 15.16
C GLU A 60 -36.21 58.29 15.12
N GLN A 61 -36.65 59.41 14.53
CA GLN A 61 -38.02 59.87 14.18
C GLN A 61 -38.06 60.83 12.95
N GLU A 62 -39.23 61.41 12.67
CA GLU A 62 -39.66 62.05 11.40
C GLU A 62 -39.26 63.52 11.17
N ALA A 63 -39.38 64.00 9.91
CA ALA A 63 -40.07 65.25 9.45
C ALA A 63 -39.48 65.82 8.12
N VAL A 64 -40.13 66.62 7.25
CA VAL A 64 -41.54 66.94 6.86
C VAL A 64 -41.46 67.72 5.50
N ALA A 65 -42.48 67.65 4.62
CA ALA A 65 -42.81 68.57 3.48
C ALA A 65 -41.77 68.72 2.31
N GLN A 66 -42.13 68.41 1.05
CA GLN A 66 -42.73 69.30 0.01
C GLN A 66 -41.79 70.44 -0.48
N GLU A 67 -41.68 70.83 -1.76
CA GLU A 67 -42.43 70.50 -3.01
C GLU A 67 -41.65 71.06 -4.22
N THR A 68 -41.62 70.42 -5.40
CA THR A 68 -41.60 71.11 -6.72
C THR A 68 -41.80 70.15 -7.91
N LEU A 69 -42.59 70.57 -8.90
CA LEU A 69 -42.89 69.83 -10.12
C LEU A 69 -41.80 70.01 -11.19
N ALA A 70 -41.57 68.99 -12.04
CA ALA A 70 -41.83 69.08 -13.50
C ALA A 70 -41.48 67.80 -14.30
N VAL A 71 -42.51 67.11 -14.77
CA VAL A 71 -42.68 66.52 -16.13
C VAL A 71 -41.48 65.89 -16.86
N ALA A 72 -41.51 64.56 -17.07
CA ALA A 72 -41.11 63.93 -18.34
C ALA A 72 -41.64 62.48 -18.52
N MET A 73 -42.74 62.34 -19.27
CA MET A 73 -43.14 61.20 -20.14
C MET A 73 -43.26 59.75 -19.60
N PRO A 74 -44.38 59.03 -19.87
CA PRO A 74 -44.49 57.60 -19.60
C PRO A 74 -43.87 56.77 -20.73
N VAL A 75 -42.78 56.05 -20.46
CA VAL A 75 -42.28 54.99 -21.35
C VAL A 75 -42.85 53.65 -20.89
N THR A 76 -44.01 53.29 -21.42
CA THR A 76 -44.62 51.96 -21.22
C THR A 76 -43.85 50.89 -21.99
N ALA A 77 -42.71 50.46 -21.46
CA ALA A 77 -41.92 49.34 -21.98
C ALA A 77 -42.47 47.97 -21.50
N THR A 78 -43.78 47.76 -21.63
CA THR A 78 -44.49 46.58 -21.08
C THR A 78 -44.11 45.25 -21.74
N GLY A 79 -43.30 45.26 -22.81
CA GLY A 79 -42.71 44.06 -23.41
C GLY A 79 -41.34 43.67 -22.85
N ALA A 80 -40.53 44.64 -22.40
CA ALA A 80 -39.16 44.38 -21.94
C ALA A 80 -39.12 43.70 -20.57
N SER A 81 -40.06 44.05 -19.68
CA SER A 81 -40.18 43.47 -18.33
C SER A 81 -40.39 41.95 -18.36
N HIS A 82 -41.19 41.43 -19.28
CA HIS A 82 -41.41 39.99 -19.43
C HIS A 82 -40.19 39.26 -20.00
N LEU A 83 -39.42 39.88 -20.89
CA LEU A 83 -38.16 39.32 -21.40
C LEU A 83 -37.09 39.29 -20.31
N ILE A 84 -36.90 40.39 -19.59
CA ILE A 84 -35.97 40.47 -18.45
C ILE A 84 -36.36 39.47 -17.36
N ARG A 85 -37.65 39.35 -17.02
CA ARG A 85 -38.14 38.37 -16.03
C ARG A 85 -37.93 36.92 -16.49
N ARG A 86 -38.11 36.60 -17.78
CA ARG A 86 -37.81 35.28 -18.34
C ARG A 86 -36.30 34.98 -18.32
N LEU A 87 -35.47 35.97 -18.65
CA LEU A 87 -34.01 35.85 -18.61
C LEU A 87 -33.52 35.61 -17.18
N ALA A 88 -34.02 36.40 -16.21
CA ALA A 88 -33.70 36.27 -14.80
C ALA A 88 -34.18 34.92 -14.21
N LEU A 89 -35.39 34.46 -14.58
CA LEU A 89 -35.88 33.14 -14.17
C LEU A 89 -35.03 32.02 -14.78
N GLY A 90 -34.66 32.13 -16.06
CA GLY A 90 -33.77 31.16 -16.72
C GLY A 90 -32.38 31.12 -16.09
N LEU A 91 -31.79 32.29 -15.79
CA LEU A 91 -30.52 32.39 -15.08
C LEU A 91 -30.60 31.76 -13.67
N LEU A 92 -31.69 32.03 -12.93
CA LEU A 92 -31.91 31.45 -11.62
C LEU A 92 -32.07 29.92 -11.70
N VAL A 93 -32.83 29.40 -12.68
CA VAL A 93 -32.93 27.95 -12.93
C VAL A 93 -31.57 27.35 -13.30
N ILE A 94 -30.73 28.04 -14.08
CA ILE A 94 -29.38 27.57 -14.42
C ILE A 94 -28.47 27.57 -13.17
N ILE A 95 -28.47 28.63 -12.37
CA ILE A 95 -27.70 28.71 -11.11
C ILE A 95 -28.15 27.60 -10.14
N VAL A 96 -29.46 27.37 -10.05
CA VAL A 96 -30.06 26.30 -9.25
C VAL A 96 -29.67 24.93 -9.79
N LEU A 97 -29.67 24.69 -11.11
CA LEU A 97 -29.21 23.42 -11.71
C LEU A 97 -27.70 23.17 -11.54
N ILE A 98 -26.88 24.22 -11.54
CA ILE A 98 -25.43 24.13 -11.30
C ILE A 98 -25.13 23.86 -9.81
N ASN A 99 -25.93 24.41 -8.89
CA ASN A 99 -25.75 24.24 -7.44
C ASN A 99 -26.60 23.11 -6.84
N LEU A 100 -27.54 22.52 -7.57
CA LEU A 100 -28.27 21.34 -7.10
C LEU A 100 -27.31 20.15 -7.12
N PRO A 101 -27.09 19.47 -5.97
CA PRO A 101 -26.46 18.17 -5.99
C PRO A 101 -27.42 17.20 -6.66
N LEU A 102 -27.27 17.03 -7.98
CA LEU A 102 -27.75 15.87 -8.73
C LEU A 102 -26.98 14.64 -8.21
N ASN A 103 -27.39 14.18 -7.02
CA ASN A 103 -27.44 12.78 -6.60
C ASN A 103 -27.76 12.71 -5.10
N ARG A 104 -28.79 11.92 -4.76
CA ARG A 104 -28.97 11.37 -3.40
C ARG A 104 -27.93 10.27 -3.08
N HIS A 105 -26.99 10.04 -3.99
CA HIS A 105 -25.86 9.11 -3.94
C HIS A 105 -24.59 9.89 -4.34
N GLY A 106 -24.02 10.64 -3.40
CA GLY A 106 -22.97 11.64 -3.64
C GLY A 106 -21.59 11.10 -4.04
N ALA A 107 -21.51 10.26 -5.06
CA ALA A 107 -20.27 9.91 -5.73
C ALA A 107 -19.86 11.08 -6.66
N SER A 108 -18.92 11.91 -6.21
CA SER A 108 -18.25 12.86 -7.11
C SER A 108 -17.57 12.08 -8.23
N LEU A 109 -17.76 12.47 -9.49
CA LEU A 109 -17.09 11.82 -10.64
C LEU A 109 -15.55 11.85 -10.53
N ALA A 110 -14.98 12.84 -9.82
CA ALA A 110 -13.56 12.91 -9.47
C ALA A 110 -13.08 11.83 -8.46
N ARG A 111 -14.00 11.06 -7.85
CA ARG A 111 -13.73 9.83 -7.07
C ARG A 111 -14.15 8.55 -7.79
N ALA A 112 -14.66 8.65 -9.02
CA ALA A 112 -14.96 7.53 -9.90
C ALA A 112 -13.83 7.29 -10.93
N LEU A 113 -12.64 7.86 -10.70
CA LEU A 113 -11.42 7.24 -11.18
C LEU A 113 -11.22 5.96 -10.35
N PRO A 114 -11.21 4.75 -10.94
CA PRO A 114 -10.82 3.55 -10.20
C PRO A 114 -9.40 3.74 -9.66
N GLY A 115 -9.11 3.19 -8.48
CA GLY A 115 -7.79 3.28 -7.83
C GLY A 115 -6.64 2.70 -8.67
N SER A 116 -7.00 1.97 -9.73
CA SER A 116 -6.20 1.47 -10.85
C SER A 116 -5.57 2.59 -11.72
N ALA A 117 -4.87 3.53 -11.10
CA ALA A 117 -3.99 4.49 -11.78
C ALA A 117 -2.76 3.76 -12.35
N ALA A 118 -2.97 3.04 -13.47
CA ALA A 118 -1.98 2.31 -14.25
C ALA A 118 -0.99 1.48 -13.39
N LEU A 119 -1.50 0.42 -12.75
CA LEU A 119 -0.64 -0.59 -12.14
C LEU A 119 0.23 -1.23 -13.23
N VAL A 120 1.52 -0.91 -13.25
CA VAL A 120 2.46 -1.45 -14.24
C VAL A 120 2.74 -2.90 -13.87
N ILE A 121 2.16 -3.82 -14.64
CA ILE A 121 2.37 -5.25 -14.49
C ILE A 121 3.75 -5.61 -15.05
N ARG A 122 4.59 -6.18 -14.17
CA ARG A 122 5.97 -6.58 -14.41
C ARG A 122 6.42 -7.49 -13.26
N ASP A 123 7.51 -8.20 -13.46
CA ASP A 123 8.05 -9.12 -12.46
C ASP A 123 8.32 -8.42 -11.11
N GLY A 124 7.96 -9.11 -10.02
CA GLY A 124 8.07 -8.60 -8.66
C GLY A 124 6.91 -7.69 -8.22
N LEU A 125 5.89 -7.47 -9.06
CA LEU A 125 4.62 -6.87 -8.62
C LEU A 125 3.91 -7.80 -7.63
N VAL A 126 3.72 -7.36 -6.38
CA VAL A 126 3.00 -8.10 -5.35
C VAL A 126 1.58 -7.54 -5.21
N VAL A 127 0.56 -8.40 -5.23
CA VAL A 127 -0.86 -8.00 -5.18
C VAL A 127 -1.66 -8.80 -4.14
N LYS A 128 -2.78 -8.21 -3.71
CA LYS A 128 -3.83 -8.83 -2.90
C LYS A 128 -5.18 -8.35 -3.46
N GLU A 129 -6.11 -9.25 -3.80
CA GLU A 129 -7.46 -8.82 -4.17
C GLU A 129 -8.22 -8.33 -2.92
N ALA A 130 -8.98 -7.24 -3.02
CA ALA A 130 -9.58 -6.57 -1.86
C ALA A 130 -10.55 -7.45 -1.03
N ASP A 131 -11.06 -8.54 -1.62
CA ASP A 131 -12.00 -9.50 -1.04
C ASP A 131 -11.35 -10.80 -0.52
N LYS A 132 -10.03 -10.97 -0.68
CA LYS A 132 -9.30 -12.21 -0.33
C LYS A 132 -8.06 -11.91 0.50
N ASP A 133 -7.71 -12.80 1.43
CA ASP A 133 -6.49 -12.66 2.23
C ASP A 133 -5.22 -13.24 1.59
N THR A 134 -5.34 -13.90 0.43
CA THR A 134 -4.20 -14.45 -0.31
C THR A 134 -3.38 -13.37 -1.03
N ILE A 135 -2.05 -13.48 -0.91
CA ILE A 135 -1.09 -12.58 -1.54
C ILE A 135 -0.41 -13.32 -2.70
N TYR A 136 -0.25 -12.63 -3.83
CA TYR A 136 0.36 -13.17 -5.04
C TYR A 136 1.50 -12.27 -5.49
N VAL A 137 2.46 -12.85 -6.20
CA VAL A 137 3.51 -12.11 -6.91
C VAL A 137 3.49 -12.45 -8.39
N PHE A 138 3.59 -11.43 -9.24
CA PHE A 138 3.76 -11.60 -10.67
C PHE A 138 5.22 -11.94 -10.98
N ARG A 139 5.45 -13.04 -11.70
CA ARG A 139 6.74 -13.43 -12.29
C ARG A 139 6.46 -14.28 -13.54
N ASP A 140 7.31 -14.21 -14.56
CA ASP A 140 7.28 -15.16 -15.69
C ASP A 140 5.87 -15.25 -16.34
N GLU A 141 5.25 -14.08 -16.52
CA GLU A 141 3.90 -13.84 -17.05
C GLU A 141 2.72 -14.40 -16.21
N GLN A 142 3.00 -14.95 -15.02
CA GLN A 142 2.03 -15.62 -14.15
C GLN A 142 1.93 -14.98 -12.75
N PHE A 143 0.79 -15.16 -12.07
CA PHE A 143 0.66 -14.88 -10.64
C PHE A 143 0.91 -16.12 -9.80
N HIS A 144 1.94 -16.06 -8.96
CA HIS A 144 2.31 -17.11 -8.01
C HIS A 144 1.78 -16.79 -6.62
N TRP A 145 1.00 -17.70 -6.03
CA TRP A 145 0.51 -17.57 -4.65
C TRP A 145 1.65 -17.72 -3.64
N ILE A 146 1.76 -16.83 -2.66
CA ILE A 146 2.72 -16.95 -1.56
C ILE A 146 2.05 -17.71 -0.41
N SER A 147 2.55 -18.92 -0.10
CA SER A 147 1.80 -19.94 0.66
C SER A 147 1.57 -19.65 2.15
N SER A 148 2.29 -18.69 2.72
CA SER A 148 2.39 -18.43 4.16
C SER A 148 3.10 -17.11 4.45
N LEU A 149 2.99 -16.61 5.68
CA LEU A 149 3.72 -15.41 6.11
C LEU A 149 5.24 -15.63 6.14
N ASP A 150 5.74 -16.78 6.60
CA ASP A 150 7.18 -17.08 6.54
C ASP A 150 7.70 -17.14 5.10
N ALA A 151 6.91 -17.62 4.13
CA ALA A 151 7.33 -17.55 2.72
C ALA A 151 7.43 -16.10 2.25
N PHE A 152 6.45 -15.26 2.61
CA PHE A 152 6.49 -13.82 2.29
C PHE A 152 7.77 -13.15 2.82
N GLU A 153 8.11 -13.38 4.09
CA GLU A 153 9.31 -12.81 4.71
C GLU A 153 10.61 -13.44 4.19
N HIS A 154 10.65 -14.76 3.97
CA HIS A 154 11.82 -15.49 3.48
C HIS A 154 12.27 -15.01 2.09
N PHE A 155 11.32 -14.85 1.16
CA PHE A 155 11.58 -14.28 -0.16
C PHE A 155 11.70 -12.74 -0.16
N SER A 156 11.90 -12.14 1.01
CA SER A 156 12.19 -10.71 1.22
C SER A 156 11.11 -9.74 0.73
N TYR A 157 9.86 -10.22 0.61
CA TYR A 157 8.72 -9.34 0.34
C TYR A 157 8.39 -8.47 1.54
N ARG A 158 7.78 -7.31 1.28
CA ARG A 158 7.44 -6.33 2.30
C ARG A 158 6.03 -5.83 2.09
N TRP A 159 5.31 -5.61 3.18
CA TRP A 159 3.92 -5.13 3.15
C TRP A 159 3.73 -3.83 2.36
N GLN A 160 4.74 -2.97 2.29
CA GLN A 160 4.70 -1.73 1.49
C GLN A 160 4.73 -1.97 -0.03
N GLN A 161 5.02 -3.20 -0.48
CA GLN A 161 4.99 -3.61 -1.89
C GLN A 161 3.66 -4.27 -2.28
N VAL A 162 2.79 -4.59 -1.32
CA VAL A 162 1.52 -5.28 -1.59
C VAL A 162 0.49 -4.27 -2.09
N HIS A 163 0.16 -4.35 -3.38
CA HIS A 163 -0.88 -3.55 -3.99
C HIS A 163 -2.25 -4.21 -3.82
N VAL A 164 -3.19 -3.52 -3.19
CA VAL A 164 -4.59 -3.98 -3.14
C VAL A 164 -5.25 -3.68 -4.49
N VAL A 165 -5.79 -4.72 -5.13
CA VAL A 165 -6.45 -4.65 -6.44
C VAL A 165 -7.94 -4.98 -6.33
N GLU A 166 -8.72 -4.63 -7.35
CA GLU A 166 -10.16 -4.91 -7.37
C GLU A 166 -10.45 -6.43 -7.44
N PRO A 167 -11.56 -6.92 -6.84
CA PRO A 167 -11.95 -8.32 -6.92
C PRO A 167 -12.09 -8.81 -8.37
N GLY A 168 -11.46 -9.93 -8.69
CA GLY A 168 -11.46 -10.50 -10.04
C GLY A 168 -10.39 -9.93 -10.99
N PHE A 169 -9.54 -9.01 -10.52
CA PHE A 169 -8.36 -8.54 -11.26
C PHE A 169 -7.49 -9.70 -11.76
N MET A 170 -7.33 -10.76 -10.95
CA MET A 170 -6.49 -11.91 -11.32
C MET A 170 -7.14 -12.84 -12.36
N ALA A 171 -8.45 -12.70 -12.65
CA ALA A 171 -9.16 -13.62 -13.54
C ALA A 171 -8.72 -13.55 -15.02
N GLY A 172 -7.96 -12.51 -15.39
CA GLY A 172 -7.34 -12.36 -16.71
C GLY A 172 -5.91 -12.91 -16.84
N PHE A 173 -5.37 -13.55 -15.80
CA PHE A 173 -3.98 -14.01 -15.73
C PHE A 173 -3.88 -15.50 -15.42
N GLU A 174 -2.80 -16.13 -15.88
CA GLU A 174 -2.49 -17.50 -15.51
C GLU A 174 -1.92 -17.56 -14.08
N LEU A 175 -2.31 -18.59 -13.33
CA LEU A 175 -1.81 -18.85 -11.98
C LEU A 175 -0.66 -19.86 -12.06
N GLY A 176 0.53 -19.43 -11.66
CA GLY A 176 1.72 -20.26 -11.61
C GLY A 176 1.78 -21.13 -10.35
N ALA A 177 2.79 -22.00 -10.28
CA ALA A 177 3.05 -22.84 -9.11
C ALA A 177 3.21 -21.98 -7.82
N PRO A 178 2.60 -22.35 -6.68
CA PRO A 178 2.73 -21.56 -5.46
C PRO A 178 4.17 -21.51 -4.96
N ILE A 179 4.54 -20.36 -4.40
CA ILE A 179 5.83 -20.12 -3.75
C ILE A 179 5.69 -20.56 -2.28
N HIS A 180 6.45 -21.59 -1.93
CA HIS A 180 6.49 -22.19 -0.61
C HIS A 180 7.83 -21.91 0.09
N VAL A 181 7.83 -21.85 1.41
CA VAL A 181 9.06 -22.01 2.21
C VAL A 181 9.11 -23.43 2.76
N LEU A 182 10.29 -24.03 2.73
CA LEU A 182 10.54 -25.35 3.26
C LEU A 182 11.34 -25.21 4.56
N LEU A 183 10.91 -25.90 5.60
CA LEU A 183 11.44 -25.77 6.95
C LEU A 183 12.06 -27.09 7.40
N LYS A 184 13.23 -26.99 8.03
CA LYS A 184 13.95 -28.09 8.67
C LYS A 184 14.63 -27.59 9.94
N CYS A 185 14.86 -28.46 10.92
CA CYS A 185 15.76 -28.13 12.04
C CYS A 185 16.97 -29.08 12.05
N GLN A 186 18.02 -28.74 12.82
CA GLN A 186 19.27 -29.50 12.77
C GLN A 186 19.19 -30.88 13.45
N GLU A 187 18.31 -31.05 14.43
CA GLU A 187 18.16 -32.31 15.20
C GLU A 187 17.29 -33.35 14.46
N SER A 188 16.59 -32.95 13.38
CA SER A 188 15.64 -33.78 12.65
C SER A 188 16.01 -33.90 11.16
N PRO A 189 15.94 -35.10 10.56
CA PRO A 189 16.19 -35.27 9.13
C PRO A 189 15.04 -34.72 8.26
N HIS A 190 13.84 -34.56 8.83
CA HIS A 190 12.58 -34.31 8.12
C HIS A 190 12.47 -32.89 7.57
N ILE A 191 11.78 -32.75 6.43
CA ILE A 191 11.50 -31.48 5.76
C ILE A 191 9.99 -31.25 5.76
N TYR A 192 9.58 -30.03 6.07
CA TYR A 192 8.18 -29.64 6.14
C TYR A 192 7.92 -28.46 5.21
N ARG A 193 6.90 -28.55 4.37
CA ARG A 193 6.39 -27.40 3.60
C ARG A 193 5.48 -26.55 4.48
N LEU A 194 5.64 -25.24 4.47
CA LEU A 194 4.69 -24.33 5.11
C LEU A 194 3.61 -23.88 4.12
N GLU A 195 2.35 -24.08 4.49
CA GLU A 195 1.19 -23.81 3.64
C GLU A 195 -0.04 -23.54 4.51
N ASN A 196 -0.69 -22.38 4.33
CA ASN A 196 -1.86 -21.96 5.14
C ASN A 196 -1.61 -22.07 6.67
N ASP A 197 -0.45 -21.58 7.10
CA ASP A 197 0.05 -21.60 8.49
C ASP A 197 0.12 -22.99 9.14
N ARG A 198 0.22 -24.05 8.32
CA ARG A 198 0.42 -25.44 8.75
C ARG A 198 1.70 -26.03 8.18
N LYS A 199 2.37 -26.86 8.97
CA LYS A 199 3.53 -27.64 8.51
C LYS A 199 3.06 -28.95 7.90
N ARG A 200 3.40 -29.18 6.64
CA ARG A 200 3.08 -30.40 5.89
C ARG A 200 4.35 -31.21 5.71
N TRP A 201 4.42 -32.40 6.30
CA TRP A 201 5.62 -33.24 6.20
C TRP A 201 5.78 -33.78 4.78
N ILE A 202 6.94 -33.51 4.16
CA ILE A 202 7.37 -34.12 2.90
C ILE A 202 8.02 -35.47 3.24
N VAL A 203 7.36 -36.55 2.84
CA VAL A 203 7.61 -37.90 3.38
C VAL A 203 8.92 -38.50 2.89
N ASP A 204 9.31 -38.21 1.65
CA ASP A 204 10.51 -38.73 1.00
C ASP A 204 11.04 -37.77 -0.08
N ILE A 205 12.29 -37.97 -0.52
CA ILE A 205 12.97 -37.11 -1.51
C ILE A 205 12.27 -37.17 -2.88
N ALA A 206 11.71 -38.33 -3.27
CA ALA A 206 10.95 -38.44 -4.51
C ALA A 206 9.71 -37.51 -4.50
N SER A 207 9.06 -37.37 -3.36
CA SER A 207 7.93 -36.45 -3.18
C SER A 207 8.38 -34.97 -3.14
N PHE A 208 9.57 -34.68 -2.61
CA PHE A 208 10.19 -33.36 -2.69
C PHE A 208 10.43 -32.94 -4.15
N GLU A 209 11.08 -33.80 -4.94
CA GLU A 209 11.38 -33.57 -6.35
C GLU A 209 10.11 -33.52 -7.22
N ALA A 210 9.12 -34.37 -6.95
CA ALA A 210 7.86 -34.41 -7.70
C ALA A 210 6.99 -33.15 -7.52
N GLU A 211 7.07 -32.49 -6.37
CA GLU A 211 6.40 -31.20 -6.12
C GLU A 211 7.21 -30.00 -6.66
N GLY A 212 8.34 -30.25 -7.34
CA GLY A 212 9.19 -29.20 -7.94
C GLY A 212 10.01 -28.41 -6.92
N HIS A 213 10.18 -28.91 -5.70
CA HIS A 213 10.95 -28.22 -4.66
C HIS A 213 12.46 -28.25 -4.93
N VAL A 214 13.15 -27.16 -4.55
CA VAL A 214 14.62 -27.05 -4.63
C VAL A 214 15.23 -26.89 -3.24
N TRP A 215 16.46 -27.38 -3.08
CA TRP A 215 17.14 -27.39 -1.77
C TRP A 215 17.50 -25.99 -1.25
N ASP A 216 17.63 -25.00 -2.14
CA ASP A 216 17.92 -23.62 -1.76
C ASP A 216 16.75 -22.94 -1.02
N ASP A 217 15.51 -23.43 -1.19
CA ASP A 217 14.31 -22.97 -0.46
C ASP A 217 14.19 -23.60 0.95
N VAL A 218 15.12 -24.49 1.34
CA VAL A 218 15.11 -25.18 2.64
C VAL A 218 15.79 -24.32 3.72
N ARG A 219 14.96 -23.61 4.49
CA ARG A 219 15.37 -22.81 5.63
C ARG A 219 15.55 -23.66 6.89
N PHE A 220 16.70 -23.52 7.53
CA PHE A 220 16.92 -24.04 8.88
C PHE A 220 16.27 -23.14 9.94
N VAL A 221 15.52 -23.75 10.85
CA VAL A 221 14.83 -23.14 11.99
C VAL A 221 15.07 -23.94 13.27
N ALA A 222 14.72 -23.38 14.43
CA ALA A 222 14.74 -24.12 15.69
C ALA A 222 13.68 -25.24 15.71
N CYS A 223 13.97 -26.39 16.31
CA CYS A 223 13.01 -27.50 16.37
C CYS A 223 11.75 -27.12 17.16
N ASP A 224 11.88 -26.32 18.23
CA ASP A 224 10.73 -25.79 18.99
C ASP A 224 9.83 -24.89 18.15
N TYR A 225 10.37 -24.15 17.19
CA TYR A 225 9.53 -23.37 16.26
C TYR A 225 8.67 -24.30 15.41
N LEU A 226 9.26 -25.35 14.81
CA LEU A 226 8.50 -26.36 14.06
C LEU A 226 7.44 -27.07 14.91
N ARG A 227 7.77 -27.45 16.16
CA ARG A 227 6.84 -28.12 17.09
C ARG A 227 5.58 -27.28 17.36
N ASN A 228 5.72 -25.95 17.39
CA ASN A 228 4.61 -25.02 17.63
C ASN A 228 3.71 -24.74 16.41
N ILE A 229 4.16 -25.06 15.18
CA ILE A 229 3.32 -24.92 13.99
C ILE A 229 2.34 -26.11 13.92
N PRO A 230 1.03 -25.90 13.73
CA PRO A 230 0.06 -26.98 13.58
C PRO A 230 0.40 -27.91 12.41
N ASP A 231 0.20 -29.21 12.61
CA ASP A 231 0.37 -30.19 11.54
C ASP A 231 -0.74 -30.04 10.48
N GLY A 232 -0.35 -30.21 9.22
CA GLY A 232 -1.23 -30.38 8.07
C GLY A 232 -1.12 -31.78 7.47
N GLU A 233 -1.82 -32.02 6.37
CA GLU A 233 -1.73 -33.28 5.65
C GLU A 233 -0.33 -33.50 5.05
N THR A 234 0.13 -34.75 5.04
CA THR A 234 1.43 -35.14 4.47
C THR A 234 1.51 -34.87 2.97
N ILE A 235 2.74 -34.89 2.45
CA ILE A 235 3.07 -34.80 1.03
C ILE A 235 3.90 -36.06 0.69
N PRO A 236 3.31 -37.09 0.04
CA PRO A 236 1.95 -37.17 -0.50
C PRO A 236 0.90 -37.40 0.61
N PRO A 237 -0.41 -37.21 0.34
CA PRO A 237 -1.47 -37.37 1.33
C PRO A 237 -1.60 -38.81 1.86
N GLY A 238 -2.23 -38.96 3.03
CA GLY A 238 -2.55 -40.27 3.62
C GLY A 238 -1.38 -41.10 4.15
N ARG A 239 -0.19 -40.51 4.37
CA ARG A 239 1.03 -41.25 4.80
C ARG A 239 1.20 -41.35 6.33
N GLY A 240 0.21 -40.94 7.10
CA GLY A 240 0.21 -40.97 8.58
C GLY A 240 0.46 -39.60 9.22
N PRO A 241 0.66 -39.53 10.55
CA PRO A 241 1.00 -38.28 11.22
C PRO A 241 2.42 -37.83 10.86
N ALA A 242 2.65 -36.52 10.86
CA ALA A 242 3.99 -35.96 10.73
C ALA A 242 4.88 -36.40 11.92
N PRO A 243 6.13 -36.82 11.69
CA PRO A 243 7.09 -37.05 12.76
C PRO A 243 7.36 -35.71 13.44
N GLN A 244 7.52 -35.73 14.77
CA GLN A 244 7.92 -34.53 15.50
C GLN A 244 9.43 -34.31 15.33
N PRO A 245 9.88 -33.08 15.00
CA PRO A 245 11.28 -32.73 14.89
C PRO A 245 11.90 -32.45 16.26
#